data_AF-A0AAE3JCK0-F1
#
_entry.id   AF-A0AAE3JCK0-F1
#
_cell.length_a   1.000
_cell.length_b   1.000
_cell.length_c   1.000
_cell.angle_alpha   90.00
_cell.angle_beta   90.00
_cell.angle_gamma   90.00
#
_symmetry.space_group_name_H-M   'P 1'
#
loop_
_entity.id
_entity.type
_entity.pdbx_description
1 polymer ?
#
loop_
_entity_poly.entity_id
_entity_poly.type
_entity_poly.pdbx_seq_one_letter_code
_entity_poly.pdbx_strand_id
1 'polypeptide(L)' 'MGKSKATKPTRDQKAIIMAARLIWQNWLVLSESDEELHIVSRGAGVSRTLKKPLRVGRPSQRHK' A
#
# COMPACT_ATOMS: atom_id res chain seq x y z
N MET A 1 9.79 15.60 -13.02
CA MET A 1 9.26 15.08 -11.73
C MET A 1 8.04 14.21 -12.03
N GLY A 2 8.26 12.90 -12.26
CA GLY A 2 7.20 11.98 -12.68
C GLY A 2 6.15 11.82 -11.59
N LYS A 3 4.89 12.12 -11.91
CA LYS A 3 3.76 11.94 -10.99
C LYS A 3 3.61 10.44 -10.69
N SER A 4 4.08 9.98 -9.53
CA SER A 4 3.62 8.70 -8.97
C SER A 4 2.12 8.84 -8.75
N LYS A 5 1.32 8.35 -9.70
CA LYS A 5 -0.14 8.45 -9.66
C LYS A 5 -0.61 7.54 -8.53
N ALA A 6 -1.03 8.13 -7.42
CA ALA A 6 -1.61 7.37 -6.32
C ALA A 6 -2.85 6.62 -6.83
N THR A 7 -2.89 5.30 -6.64
CA THR A 7 -3.93 4.42 -7.18
C THR A 7 -4.89 3.94 -6.10
N LYS A 8 -6.07 3.46 -6.52
CA LYS A 8 -7.02 2.85 -5.59
C LYS A 8 -6.44 1.52 -5.07
N PRO A 9 -6.56 1.22 -3.76
CA PRO A 9 -6.05 -0.03 -3.21
C PRO A 9 -6.73 -1.27 -3.83
N THR A 10 -5.95 -2.30 -4.12
CA THR A 10 -6.40 -3.65 -4.50
C THR A 10 -7.02 -4.39 -3.33
N ARG A 11 -7.62 -5.57 -3.56
CA ARG A 11 -8.23 -6.38 -2.49
C ARG A 11 -7.23 -6.73 -1.38
N ASP A 12 -6.01 -7.14 -1.73
CA ASP A 12 -4.97 -7.52 -0.79
C ASP A 12 -4.47 -6.31 0.01
N GLN A 13 -4.29 -5.17 -0.66
CA GLN A 13 -3.89 -3.91 -0.02
C GLN A 13 -4.97 -3.41 0.94
N LYS A 14 -6.26 -3.57 0.61
CA LYS A 14 -7.37 -3.25 1.54
C LYS A 14 -7.27 -4.09 2.82
N ALA A 15 -6.94 -5.38 2.71
CA ALA A 15 -6.77 -6.24 3.88
C ALA A 15 -5.64 -5.71 4.80
N ILE A 16 -4.51 -5.29 4.23
CA ILE A 16 -3.39 -4.70 4.98
C ILE A 16 -3.81 -3.39 5.66
N ILE A 17 -4.50 -2.50 4.94
CA ILE A 17 -4.96 -1.21 5.48
C ILE A 17 -5.98 -1.44 6.61
N MET A 18 -6.91 -2.37 6.45
CA MET A 18 -7.89 -2.72 7.49
C MET A 18 -7.22 -3.39 8.70
N ALA A 19 -6.21 -4.25 8.49
CA ALA A 19 -5.43 -4.84 9.57
C ALA A 19 -4.69 -3.77 10.40
N ALA A 20 -4.27 -2.68 9.76
CA ALA A 20 -3.71 -1.49 10.41
C ALA A 20 -4.76 -0.59 11.08
N ARG A 21 -6.02 -1.03 11.19
CA ARG A 21 -7.17 -0.27 11.73
C ARG A 21 -7.43 1.05 10.99
N LEU A 22 -7.20 1.07 9.68
CA LEU A 22 -7.47 2.24 8.83
C LEU A 22 -8.66 2.00 7.90
N ILE A 23 -9.39 3.07 7.58
CA ILE A 23 -10.53 3.05 6.65
C ILE A 23 -10.00 3.14 5.20
N TRP A 24 -9.97 2.02 4.48
CA TRP A 24 -9.33 1.93 3.15
C TRP A 24 -9.83 2.94 2.12
N GLN A 25 -11.09 3.40 2.21
CA GLN A 25 -11.67 4.39 1.31
C GLN A 25 -10.94 5.75 1.37
N ASN A 26 -10.31 6.05 2.51
CA ASN A 26 -9.61 7.32 2.73
C ASN A 26 -8.15 7.30 2.27
N TRP A 27 -7.66 6.15 1.80
CA TRP A 27 -6.25 5.96 1.45
C TRP A 27 -6.08 5.57 -0.01
N LEU A 28 -5.03 6.10 -0.63
CA LEU A 28 -4.53 5.73 -1.95
C LEU A 28 -3.16 5.07 -1.79
N VAL A 29 -2.80 4.20 -2.72
CA VAL A 29 -1.49 3.54 -2.75
C VAL A 29 -0.53 4.33 -3.63
N LEU A 30 0.62 4.70 -3.08
CA LEU A 30 1.70 5.37 -3.81
C LEU A 30 2.64 4.35 -4.45
N SER A 31 3.02 3.35 -3.67
CA SER A 31 3.91 2.26 -4.10
C SER A 31 3.73 1.08 -3.16
N GLU A 32 4.16 -0.08 -3.63
CA GLU A 32 4.10 -1.32 -2.89
C GLU A 32 5.40 -2.08 -3.12
N SER A 33 6.04 -2.51 -2.03
CA SER A 33 7.18 -3.44 -2.04
C SER A 33 6.74 -4.77 -1.43
N ASP A 34 7.62 -5.76 -1.38
CA ASP A 34 7.32 -7.06 -0.77
C ASP A 34 7.04 -6.96 0.73
N GLU A 35 7.68 -6.00 1.39
CA GLU A 35 7.63 -5.82 2.85
C GLU A 35 6.70 -4.68 3.26
N GLU A 36 6.44 -3.73 2.36
CA GLU A 36 5.79 -2.48 2.72
C GLU A 36 4.72 -2.06 1.73
N LEU A 37 3.71 -1.37 2.25
CA LEU A 37 2.68 -0.70 1.48
C LEU A 37 2.70 0.80 1.81
N HIS A 38 3.02 1.62 0.82
CA HIS A 38 3.11 3.07 0.97
C HIS A 38 1.78 3.68 0.54
N ILE A 39 1.12 4.39 1.46
CA ILE A 39 -0.21 4.96 1.25
C ILE A 39 -0.22 6.46 1.53
N VAL A 40 -1.17 7.17 0.93
CA VAL A 40 -1.43 8.59 1.18
C VAL A 40 -2.91 8.83 1.43
N SER A 41 -3.20 9.71 2.40
CA SER A 41 -4.56 10.14 2.72
C SER A 41 -5.12 11.01 1.60
N ARG A 42 -6.36 10.73 1.19
CA ARG A 42 -7.07 11.49 0.14
C ARG A 42 -7.34 12.94 0.52
N GLY A 43 -7.61 13.20 1.81
CA GLY A 43 -8.04 14.51 2.28
C GLY A 43 -6.93 15.33 2.95
N ALA A 44 -6.01 14.66 3.64
CA ALA A 44 -5.00 15.33 4.46
C ALA A 44 -3.60 15.39 3.82
N GLY A 45 -3.38 14.69 2.70
CA GLY A 45 -2.04 14.59 2.09
C GLY A 45 -1.00 13.83 2.93
N VAL A 46 -1.40 13.28 4.08
CA VAL A 46 -0.52 12.53 4.99
C VAL A 46 -0.18 11.18 4.38
N SER A 47 1.12 10.87 4.27
CA SER A 47 1.61 9.55 3.86
C SER A 47 1.88 8.63 5.05
N ARG A 48 1.72 7.33 4.85
CA ARG A 48 2.05 6.28 5.82
C ARG A 48 2.67 5.08 5.13
N THR A 49 3.51 4.35 5.87
CA THR A 49 4.09 3.09 5.44
C THR A 49 3.55 1.99 6.34
N LEU A 50 2.92 0.97 5.75
CA LEU A 50 2.39 -0.18 6.46
C LEU A 50 3.27 -1.39 6.19
N LYS A 51 3.72 -2.08 7.25
CA LYS A 51 4.44 -3.35 7.11
C LYS A 51 3.47 -4.45 6.72
N LYS A 52 3.85 -5.23 5.72
CA LYS A 52 3.14 -6.44 5.32
C LYS A 52 3.56 -7.59 6.22
N PRO A 53 2.64 -8.48 6.60
CA PRO A 53 3.04 -9.74 7.23
C PRO A 53 3.92 -10.51 6.23
N LEU A 54 5.11 -10.90 6.68
CA LEU A 54 6.06 -11.70 5.90
C LEU A 54 5.31 -12.92 5.35
N ARG A 55 5.11 -12.97 4.03
CA ARG A 55 4.59 -14.18 3.37
C ARG A 55 5.73 -15.20 3.37
N VAL A 56 5.72 -16.11 4.34
CA VAL A 56 6.59 -17.29 4.33
C VAL A 56 6.18 -18.15 3.12
N GLY A 57 6.84 -17.96 1.97
CA GLY A 57 6.66 -18.83 0.80
C GLY A 57 6.01 -18.21 -0.45
N ARG A 58 6.61 -17.16 -1.03
CA ARG A 58 6.64 -16.97 -2.50
C ARG A 58 7.72 -15.97 -2.88
N PRO A 59 8.69 -16.32 -3.75
CA PRO A 59 9.64 -15.34 -4.27
C PRO A 59 8.88 -14.38 -5.20
N SER A 60 9.00 -13.10 -4.91
CA SER A 60 8.37 -12.01 -5.66
C SER A 60 8.95 -11.96 -7.07
N GLN A 61 8.07 -11.93 -8.08
CA GLN A 61 8.48 -11.66 -9.46
C GLN A 61 8.94 -10.20 -9.54
N ARG A 62 10.25 -10.05 -9.47
CA ARG A 62 10.97 -8.82 -9.80
C ARG A 62 10.68 -8.48 -11.26
N HIS A 63 9.85 -7.47 -11.51
CA HIS A 63 9.73 -6.89 -12.85
C HIS A 63 11.07 -6.24 -13.22
N LYS A 64 11.59 -6.66 -14.37
CA LYS A 64 12.87 -6.29 -14.97
C LYS A 64 12.82 -4.91 -15.59
#